data_AF-A0A919W9K1-F1
#
_entry.id   AF-A0A919W9K1-F1
#
_cell.length_a   1.000
_cell.length_b   1.000
_cell.length_c   1.000
_cell.angle_alpha   90.00
_cell.angle_beta   90.00
_cell.angle_gamma   90.00
#
_symmetry.space_group_name_H-M   'P 1'
#
loop_
_entity.id
_entity.type
_entity.pdbx_description
1 polymer ?
#
loop_
_entity_poly.entity_id
_entity_poly.type
_entity_poly.pdbx_seq_one_letter_code
_entity_poly.pdbx_strand_id
1 'polypeptide(L)'
;MNPREVFLRLVHGVCDGPYEELSGLYAEQTHVTHPFHPLGPPPLRSRDELHEHFTSPPPDTRTLHRKPVEITVHETTDPEVIVAEFTYQGQVAETGEAFAVPCVFVMRIRDGLIVESRDYIDPIASARAWGQLDALLDALRPAPASTKLDLDRVDLEELAMALEDQSAYERRWLIDPRSGELTFWTEDGGIDGNNPVDLDELDPDLVLVEPLPSRVWFRDMADFAGLVSDERVAARLTRALDGKGAFRRFRNELHQRHPDLIGVWNAFRNVRAARHAVDWLLDNELIDEERATRFRTEHPDPDVP
;
A
#
# COMPACT_ATOMS: atom_id res chain seq x y z
N MET A 1 -36.11 16.96 -26.62
CA MET A 1 -34.83 17.66 -26.84
C MET A 1 -33.89 16.69 -27.53
N ASN A 2 -33.11 17.16 -28.49
CA ASN A 2 -32.06 16.32 -29.10
C ASN A 2 -30.85 16.16 -28.13
N PRO A 3 -29.95 15.19 -28.34
CA PRO A 3 -28.80 14.96 -27.45
C PRO A 3 -27.95 16.21 -27.16
N ARG A 4 -27.71 17.05 -28.18
CA ARG A 4 -26.95 18.29 -28.04
C ARG A 4 -27.64 19.31 -27.14
N GLU A 5 -28.94 19.49 -27.29
CA GLU A 5 -29.74 20.38 -26.44
C GLU A 5 -29.75 19.93 -24.97
N VAL A 6 -29.85 18.61 -24.74
CA VAL A 6 -29.81 18.02 -23.39
C VAL A 6 -28.45 18.27 -22.75
N PHE A 7 -27.36 18.00 -23.47
CA PHE A 7 -26.00 18.30 -23.01
C PHE A 7 -25.82 19.78 -22.67
N LEU A 8 -26.21 20.69 -23.56
CA LEU A 8 -26.07 22.13 -23.32
C LEU A 8 -26.84 22.57 -22.08
N ARG A 9 -28.07 22.07 -21.90
CA ARG A 9 -28.87 22.37 -20.70
C ARG A 9 -28.19 21.86 -19.43
N LEU A 10 -27.59 20.67 -19.46
CA LEU A 10 -26.84 20.11 -18.33
C LEU A 10 -25.63 20.99 -17.99
N VAL A 11 -24.72 21.22 -18.93
CA VAL A 11 -23.44 21.89 -18.64
C VAL A 11 -23.60 23.36 -18.26
N HIS A 12 -24.65 24.02 -18.75
CA HIS A 12 -25.00 25.36 -18.28
C HIS A 12 -25.68 25.32 -16.90
N GLY A 13 -26.58 24.36 -16.67
CA GLY A 13 -27.31 24.30 -15.41
C GLY A 13 -26.44 23.88 -14.22
N VAL A 14 -25.40 23.06 -14.40
CA VAL A 14 -24.44 22.75 -13.31
C VAL A 14 -23.57 23.95 -12.89
N CYS A 15 -23.58 25.06 -13.64
CA CYS A 15 -22.86 26.28 -13.28
C CYS A 15 -23.67 27.19 -12.36
N ASP A 16 -24.94 27.44 -12.70
CA ASP A 16 -25.75 28.50 -12.09
C ASP A 16 -27.04 27.97 -11.42
N GLY A 17 -27.29 26.66 -11.48
CA GLY A 17 -28.56 26.05 -11.09
C GLY A 17 -29.72 26.36 -12.05
N PRO A 18 -30.97 26.03 -11.70
CA PRO A 18 -31.39 25.39 -10.44
C PRO A 18 -30.94 23.92 -10.38
N TYR A 19 -30.23 23.56 -9.30
CA TYR A 19 -29.64 22.23 -9.14
C TYR A 19 -30.69 21.14 -8.94
N GLU A 20 -31.81 21.49 -8.32
CA GLU A 20 -32.93 20.59 -8.04
C GLU A 20 -33.55 20.02 -9.32
N GLU A 21 -33.58 20.82 -10.39
CA GLU A 21 -34.19 20.44 -11.67
C GLU A 21 -33.24 19.65 -12.58
N LEU A 22 -31.93 19.65 -12.33
CA LEU A 22 -30.93 19.02 -13.18
C LEU A 22 -31.08 17.51 -13.27
N SER A 23 -31.43 16.87 -12.15
CA SER A 23 -31.72 15.43 -12.10
C SER A 23 -32.83 15.02 -13.10
N GLY A 24 -33.76 15.92 -13.42
CA GLY A 24 -34.81 15.71 -14.42
C GLY A 24 -34.32 15.53 -15.85
N LEU A 25 -33.05 15.85 -16.15
CA LEU A 25 -32.42 15.57 -17.45
C LEU A 25 -32.02 14.09 -17.60
N TYR A 26 -32.03 13.31 -16.52
CA TYR A 26 -31.60 11.91 -16.52
C TYR A 26 -32.81 10.97 -16.47
N ALA A 27 -32.66 9.78 -17.05
CA ALA A 27 -33.64 8.72 -16.91
C ALA A 27 -33.69 8.18 -15.47
N GLU A 28 -34.80 7.54 -15.09
CA GLU A 28 -34.95 6.94 -13.75
C GLU A 28 -33.83 5.94 -13.44
N GLN A 29 -33.47 5.15 -14.45
CA GLN A 29 -32.32 4.26 -14.46
C GLN A 29 -31.26 4.88 -15.36
N THR A 30 -30.11 5.20 -14.78
CA THR A 30 -29.00 5.88 -15.47
C THR A 30 -27.69 5.24 -15.05
N HIS A 31 -26.59 5.64 -15.67
CA HIS A 31 -25.26 5.20 -15.28
C HIS A 31 -24.26 6.32 -15.53
N VAL A 32 -23.93 7.08 -14.48
CA VAL A 32 -22.98 8.17 -14.54
C VAL A 32 -21.69 7.76 -13.85
N THR A 33 -20.57 7.93 -14.55
CA THR A 33 -19.22 7.56 -14.08
C THR A 33 -18.27 8.74 -14.24
N HIS A 34 -17.24 8.77 -13.40
CA HIS A 34 -16.18 9.77 -13.45
C HIS A 34 -14.82 9.06 -13.65
N PRO A 35 -14.46 8.66 -14.88
CA PRO A 35 -13.33 7.74 -15.11
C PRO A 35 -11.97 8.26 -14.65
N PHE A 36 -11.78 9.59 -14.61
CA PHE A 36 -10.56 10.24 -14.12
C PHE A 36 -10.63 10.70 -12.67
N HIS A 37 -11.75 10.47 -11.97
CA HIS A 37 -11.80 10.83 -10.57
C HIS A 37 -10.83 9.93 -9.79
N PRO A 38 -9.81 10.51 -9.15
CA PRO A 38 -8.64 9.77 -8.66
C PRO A 38 -8.97 8.81 -7.51
N LEU A 39 -10.06 9.06 -6.78
CA LEU A 39 -10.58 8.17 -5.73
C LEU A 39 -11.59 7.11 -6.22
N GLY A 40 -11.88 7.05 -7.52
CA GLY A 40 -12.76 6.03 -8.11
C GLY A 40 -14.13 5.87 -7.45
N PRO A 41 -14.94 6.95 -7.29
CA PRO A 41 -16.26 6.85 -6.68
C PRO A 41 -17.16 5.88 -7.47
N PRO A 42 -18.09 5.19 -6.79
CA PRO A 42 -19.02 4.31 -7.49
C PRO A 42 -19.86 5.10 -8.49
N PRO A 43 -20.35 4.45 -9.56
CA PRO A 43 -21.26 5.09 -10.49
C PRO A 43 -22.58 5.48 -9.83
N LEU A 44 -23.16 6.60 -10.27
CA LEU A 44 -24.53 6.98 -9.92
C LEU A 44 -25.49 6.27 -10.86
N ARG A 45 -26.43 5.52 -10.31
CA ARG A 45 -27.27 4.55 -11.03
C ARG A 45 -28.75 4.95 -11.14
N SER A 46 -29.16 6.02 -10.48
CA SER A 46 -30.55 6.48 -10.51
C SER A 46 -30.66 8.00 -10.56
N ARG A 47 -31.85 8.49 -10.96
CA ARG A 47 -32.18 9.91 -10.87
C ARG A 47 -32.11 10.42 -9.42
N ASP A 48 -32.54 9.61 -8.45
CA ASP A 48 -32.53 9.99 -7.04
C ASP A 48 -31.09 10.19 -6.53
N GLU A 49 -30.18 9.27 -6.85
CA GLU A 49 -28.75 9.41 -6.52
C GLU A 49 -28.14 10.67 -7.16
N LEU A 50 -28.55 11.01 -8.39
CA LEU A 50 -28.12 12.24 -9.06
C LEU A 50 -28.72 13.50 -8.42
N HIS A 51 -29.99 13.44 -8.00
CA HIS A 51 -30.61 14.54 -7.28
C HIS A 51 -29.84 14.83 -6.00
N GLU A 52 -29.59 13.80 -5.19
CA GLU A 52 -28.76 13.91 -3.99
C GLU A 52 -27.36 14.46 -4.31
N HIS A 53 -26.72 13.98 -5.38
CA HIS A 53 -25.40 14.47 -5.81
C HIS A 53 -25.41 15.97 -6.15
N PHE A 54 -26.41 16.44 -6.90
CA PHE A 54 -26.50 17.86 -7.29
C PHE A 54 -26.89 18.79 -6.14
N THR A 55 -27.70 18.31 -5.20
CA THR A 55 -28.19 19.13 -4.08
C THR A 55 -27.35 19.01 -2.81
N SER A 56 -26.39 18.09 -2.78
CA SER A 56 -25.50 17.92 -1.64
C SER A 56 -24.70 19.21 -1.42
N PRO A 57 -24.63 19.73 -0.18
CA PRO A 57 -23.84 20.91 0.10
C PRO A 57 -22.36 20.61 -0.20
N PRO A 58 -21.63 21.54 -0.82
CA PRO A 58 -20.22 21.33 -1.11
C PRO A 58 -19.44 21.17 0.21
N PRO A 59 -18.36 20.34 0.23
CA PRO A 59 -17.56 20.12 1.43
C PRO A 59 -16.87 21.40 1.93
N ASP A 60 -16.63 22.33 1.02
CA ASP A 60 -16.02 23.64 1.28
C ASP A 60 -16.99 24.76 0.92
N THR A 61 -16.85 25.89 1.60
CA THR A 61 -17.64 27.11 1.41
C THR A 61 -17.24 27.92 0.17
N ARG A 62 -16.25 27.44 -0.61
CA ARG A 62 -15.72 28.13 -1.80
C ARG A 62 -16.77 28.21 -2.92
N THR A 63 -17.04 29.43 -3.39
CA THR A 63 -18.03 29.70 -4.44
C THR A 63 -17.34 29.90 -5.80
N LEU A 64 -17.75 29.13 -6.81
CA LEU A 64 -17.20 29.21 -8.16
C LEU A 64 -18.18 29.88 -9.13
N HIS A 65 -17.80 31.03 -9.69
CA HIS A 65 -18.50 31.62 -10.82
C HIS A 65 -17.90 31.06 -12.10
N ARG A 66 -18.62 30.16 -12.78
CA ARG A 66 -18.13 29.46 -13.98
C ARG A 66 -19.15 29.41 -15.09
N LYS A 67 -18.67 29.18 -16.30
CA LYS A 67 -19.49 28.85 -17.47
C LYS A 67 -18.74 27.84 -18.36
N PRO A 68 -19.45 26.99 -19.11
CA PRO A 68 -18.80 26.19 -20.14
C PRO A 68 -18.40 27.09 -21.31
N VAL A 69 -17.18 26.93 -21.81
CA VAL A 69 -16.62 27.61 -22.98
C VAL A 69 -15.99 26.60 -23.94
N GLU A 70 -15.67 27.04 -25.16
CA GLU A 70 -14.98 26.22 -26.16
C GLU A 70 -15.68 24.88 -26.47
N ILE A 71 -17.01 24.89 -26.38
CA ILE A 71 -17.84 23.70 -26.55
C ILE A 71 -17.76 23.19 -28.00
N THR A 72 -17.28 21.96 -28.15
CA THR A 72 -17.32 21.18 -29.39
C THR A 72 -18.12 19.91 -29.15
N VAL A 73 -19.18 19.68 -29.92
CA VAL A 73 -20.00 18.47 -29.82
C VAL A 73 -19.84 17.66 -31.10
N HIS A 74 -19.40 16.42 -30.95
CA HIS A 74 -19.26 15.43 -32.00
C HIS A 74 -20.45 14.49 -31.98
N GLU A 75 -21.19 14.47 -33.08
CA GLU A 75 -22.22 13.46 -33.34
C GLU A 75 -21.53 12.14 -33.73
N THR A 76 -22.06 11.01 -33.26
CA THR A 76 -21.53 9.69 -33.60
C THR A 76 -22.43 9.00 -34.63
N THR A 77 -22.05 7.80 -35.08
CA THR A 77 -22.91 6.98 -35.94
C THR A 77 -24.13 6.43 -35.21
N ASP A 78 -24.11 6.40 -33.87
CA ASP A 78 -25.28 6.14 -33.04
C ASP A 78 -25.93 7.49 -32.70
N PRO A 79 -27.16 7.78 -33.17
CA PRO A 79 -27.79 9.07 -32.95
C PRO A 79 -28.14 9.34 -31.48
N GLU A 80 -28.09 8.32 -30.61
CA GLU A 80 -28.26 8.51 -29.16
C GLU A 80 -26.94 8.92 -28.47
N VAL A 81 -25.79 8.81 -29.14
CA VAL A 81 -24.47 9.01 -28.50
C VAL A 81 -23.77 10.23 -29.06
N ILE A 82 -23.27 11.08 -28.15
CA ILE A 82 -22.42 12.23 -28.45
C ILE A 82 -21.11 12.18 -27.66
N VAL A 83 -20.08 12.84 -28.19
CA VAL A 83 -18.86 13.19 -27.45
C VAL A 83 -18.76 14.71 -27.41
N ALA A 84 -18.67 15.30 -26.23
CA ALA A 84 -18.58 16.74 -26.07
C ALA A 84 -17.27 17.13 -25.37
N GLU A 85 -16.47 17.98 -26.01
CA GLU A 85 -15.25 18.57 -25.46
C GLU A 85 -15.53 20.03 -25.09
N PHE A 86 -15.16 20.46 -23.89
CA PHE A 86 -15.40 21.83 -23.42
C PHE A 86 -14.53 22.14 -22.20
N THR A 87 -14.52 23.40 -21.78
CA THR A 87 -13.81 23.84 -20.57
C THR A 87 -14.77 24.57 -19.65
N TYR A 88 -14.83 24.22 -18.36
CA TYR A 88 -15.42 25.13 -17.37
C TYR A 88 -14.42 26.23 -17.04
N GLN A 89 -14.75 27.46 -17.42
CA GLN A 89 -13.90 28.63 -17.18
C GLN A 89 -14.59 29.59 -16.22
N GLY A 90 -13.84 30.12 -15.25
CA GLY A 90 -14.44 30.90 -14.19
C GLY A 90 -13.46 31.65 -13.29
N GLN A 91 -14.03 32.22 -12.23
CA GLN A 91 -13.31 32.83 -11.12
C GLN A 91 -13.87 32.33 -9.79
N VAL A 92 -13.00 32.26 -8.81
CA VAL A 92 -13.35 32.01 -7.41
C VAL A 92 -13.90 33.30 -6.81
N ALA A 93 -15.13 33.28 -6.31
CA ALA A 93 -15.83 34.48 -5.85
C ALA A 93 -15.07 35.22 -4.74
N GLU A 94 -14.46 34.46 -3.82
CA GLU A 94 -13.81 34.99 -2.62
C GLU A 94 -12.45 35.63 -2.92
N THR A 95 -11.72 35.14 -3.92
CA THR A 95 -10.32 35.51 -4.18
C THR A 95 -10.11 36.21 -5.53
N GLY A 96 -11.06 36.10 -6.45
CA GLY A 96 -10.92 36.54 -7.84
C GLY A 96 -9.96 35.69 -8.69
N GLU A 97 -9.40 34.60 -8.13
CA GLU A 97 -8.50 33.70 -8.84
C GLU A 97 -9.22 33.08 -10.04
N ALA A 98 -8.62 33.19 -11.23
CA ALA A 98 -9.16 32.60 -12.44
C ALA A 98 -8.78 31.11 -12.53
N PHE A 99 -9.70 30.30 -13.05
CA PHE A 99 -9.47 28.88 -13.28
C PHE A 99 -10.07 28.42 -14.60
N ALA A 100 -9.57 27.28 -15.08
CA ALA A 100 -10.08 26.55 -16.24
C ALA A 100 -9.99 25.05 -15.95
N VAL A 101 -11.07 24.32 -16.17
CA VAL A 101 -11.16 22.86 -15.98
C VAL A 101 -11.59 22.21 -17.29
N PRO A 102 -10.66 21.60 -18.04
CA PRO A 102 -10.98 20.87 -19.27
C PRO A 102 -11.82 19.62 -18.99
N CYS A 103 -12.78 19.35 -19.87
CA CYS A 103 -13.74 18.27 -19.76
C CYS A 103 -13.98 17.59 -21.12
N VAL A 104 -14.19 16.27 -21.09
CA VAL A 104 -14.76 15.49 -22.20
C VAL A 104 -15.89 14.63 -21.66
N PHE A 105 -17.11 14.81 -22.16
CA PHE A 105 -18.27 14.01 -21.75
C PHE A 105 -18.67 13.07 -22.90
N VAL A 106 -18.78 11.78 -22.61
CA VAL A 106 -19.34 10.80 -23.54
C VAL A 106 -20.71 10.39 -23.03
N MET A 107 -21.75 10.76 -23.75
CA MET A 107 -23.12 10.68 -23.25
C MET A 107 -24.01 9.87 -24.18
N ARG A 108 -24.85 9.02 -23.60
CA ARG A 108 -25.99 8.42 -24.30
C ARG A 108 -27.28 9.09 -23.83
N ILE A 109 -28.03 9.66 -24.77
CA ILE A 109 -29.30 10.32 -24.56
C ILE A 109 -30.38 9.65 -25.41
N ARG A 110 -31.41 9.14 -24.75
CA ARG A 110 -32.57 8.50 -25.38
C ARG A 110 -33.84 9.24 -24.98
N ASP A 111 -34.71 9.53 -25.96
CA ASP A 111 -35.98 10.24 -25.73
C ASP A 111 -35.82 11.58 -24.97
N GLY A 112 -34.67 12.23 -25.15
CA GLY A 112 -34.34 13.49 -24.47
C GLY A 112 -33.90 13.35 -23.00
N LEU A 113 -33.61 12.14 -22.54
CA LEU A 113 -33.09 11.84 -21.20
C LEU A 113 -31.71 11.17 -21.27
N ILE A 114 -30.82 11.55 -20.38
CA ILE A 114 -29.49 10.95 -20.24
C ILE A 114 -29.65 9.58 -19.58
N VAL A 115 -29.20 8.52 -20.25
CA VAL A 115 -29.21 7.14 -19.74
C VAL A 115 -27.83 6.65 -19.35
N GLU A 116 -26.76 7.25 -19.90
CA GLU A 116 -25.37 6.96 -19.55
C GLU A 116 -24.54 8.23 -19.74
N SER A 117 -23.62 8.50 -18.81
CA SER A 117 -22.63 9.55 -18.94
C SER A 117 -21.27 9.10 -18.40
N ARG A 118 -20.22 9.33 -19.17
CA ARG A 118 -18.82 9.19 -18.75
C ARG A 118 -18.19 10.57 -18.75
N ASP A 119 -17.95 11.10 -17.56
CA ASP A 119 -17.55 12.47 -17.36
C ASP A 119 -16.05 12.51 -17.07
N TYR A 120 -15.25 12.74 -18.11
CA TYR A 120 -13.81 12.90 -18.00
C TYR A 120 -13.51 14.37 -17.68
N ILE A 121 -13.13 14.64 -16.43
CA ILE A 121 -12.84 15.98 -15.93
C ILE A 121 -11.37 15.98 -15.46
N ASP A 122 -10.61 17.03 -15.76
CA ASP A 122 -9.26 17.19 -15.18
C ASP A 122 -9.34 17.24 -13.64
N PRO A 123 -8.87 16.19 -12.94
CA PRO A 123 -9.07 16.09 -11.50
C PRO A 123 -8.22 17.10 -10.71
N ILE A 124 -7.05 17.46 -11.22
CA ILE A 124 -6.14 18.39 -10.55
C ILE A 124 -6.62 19.83 -10.71
N ALA A 125 -7.04 20.21 -11.92
CA ALA A 125 -7.61 21.53 -12.17
C ALA A 125 -8.92 21.73 -11.39
N SER A 126 -9.78 20.71 -11.35
CA SER A 126 -11.01 20.72 -10.55
C SER A 126 -10.73 20.88 -9.06
N ALA A 127 -9.82 20.07 -8.50
CA ALA A 127 -9.46 20.15 -7.08
C ALA A 127 -8.84 21.51 -6.72
N ARG A 128 -8.02 22.10 -7.59
CA ARG A 128 -7.49 23.46 -7.41
C ARG A 128 -8.59 24.50 -7.35
N ALA A 129 -9.51 24.48 -8.32
CA ALA A 129 -10.62 25.41 -8.39
C ALA A 129 -11.47 25.35 -7.11
N TRP A 130 -11.78 24.14 -6.64
CA TRP A 130 -12.57 23.92 -5.42
C TRP A 130 -11.80 24.07 -4.10
N GLY A 131 -10.48 24.34 -4.12
CA GLY A 131 -9.68 24.45 -2.89
C GLY A 131 -9.38 23.11 -2.21
N GLN A 132 -9.60 22.01 -2.93
CA GLN A 132 -9.47 20.64 -2.44
C GLN A 132 -8.15 19.97 -2.84
N LEU A 133 -7.20 20.70 -3.44
CA LEU A 133 -5.96 20.11 -3.93
C LEU A 133 -5.19 19.42 -2.80
N ASP A 134 -5.03 20.05 -1.64
CA ASP A 134 -4.29 19.47 -0.52
C ASP A 134 -4.99 18.22 0.02
N ALA A 135 -6.31 18.28 0.23
CA ALA A 135 -7.11 17.13 0.65
C ALA A 135 -7.04 15.97 -0.36
N LEU A 136 -7.03 16.28 -1.66
CA LEU A 136 -6.86 15.30 -2.71
C LEU A 136 -5.45 14.68 -2.67
N LEU A 137 -4.41 15.50 -2.53
CA LEU A 137 -3.04 15.02 -2.40
C LEU A 137 -2.88 14.15 -1.15
N ASP A 138 -3.51 14.50 -0.04
CA ASP A 138 -3.52 13.70 1.18
C ASP A 138 -4.26 12.37 1.01
N ALA A 139 -5.38 12.35 0.28
CA ALA A 139 -6.11 11.12 -0.02
C ALA A 139 -5.38 10.22 -1.04
N LEU A 140 -4.57 10.82 -1.93
CA LEU A 140 -3.77 10.09 -2.93
C LEU A 140 -2.39 9.70 -2.42
N ARG A 141 -1.92 10.31 -1.34
CA ARG A 141 -0.73 9.81 -0.65
C ARG A 141 -1.04 8.35 -0.30
N PRO A 142 -0.16 7.41 -0.68
CA PRO A 142 -0.18 6.11 -0.04
C PRO A 142 -0.24 6.37 1.46
N ALA A 143 -1.01 5.57 2.20
CA ALA A 143 -0.89 5.57 3.65
C ALA A 143 0.62 5.60 3.94
N PRO A 144 1.14 6.55 4.74
CA PRO A 144 2.56 6.56 5.02
C PRO A 144 2.95 5.13 5.43
N ALA A 145 4.15 4.70 5.09
CA ALA A 145 4.78 3.48 5.62
C ALA A 145 5.00 3.59 7.16
N SER A 146 4.02 4.10 7.89
CA SER A 146 4.00 4.47 9.30
C SER A 146 2.76 3.93 10.01
N THR A 147 2.21 2.80 9.55
CA THR A 147 1.78 1.85 10.57
C THR A 147 2.98 0.94 10.77
N LYS A 148 3.83 1.25 11.76
CA LYS A 148 4.87 0.33 12.21
C LYS A 148 4.22 -1.05 12.34
N LEU A 149 4.86 -2.08 11.79
CA LEU A 149 4.37 -3.44 11.86
C LEU A 149 4.08 -3.80 13.31
N ASP A 150 2.94 -4.43 13.53
CA ASP A 150 2.72 -5.10 14.80
C ASP A 150 3.47 -6.44 14.76
N LEU A 151 4.19 -6.75 15.85
CA LEU A 151 5.06 -7.91 15.91
C LEU A 151 4.28 -9.23 15.85
N ASP A 152 3.00 -9.19 16.21
CA ASP A 152 2.09 -10.34 16.11
C ASP A 152 1.71 -10.72 14.67
N ARG A 153 1.97 -9.83 13.71
CA ARG A 153 1.75 -10.07 12.28
C ARG A 153 2.96 -10.65 11.55
N VAL A 154 4.11 -10.69 12.22
CA VAL A 154 5.36 -11.18 11.63
C VAL A 154 5.68 -12.55 12.21
N ASP A 155 5.90 -13.54 11.35
CA ASP A 155 6.50 -14.80 11.77
C ASP A 155 8.00 -14.58 12.04
N LEU A 156 8.33 -14.30 13.31
CA LEU A 156 9.71 -14.05 13.73
C LEU A 156 10.62 -15.28 13.58
N GLU A 157 10.06 -16.50 13.58
CA GLU A 157 10.85 -17.71 13.35
C GLU A 157 11.24 -17.84 11.87
N GLU A 158 10.28 -17.59 10.97
CA GLU A 158 10.55 -17.54 9.53
C GLU A 158 11.50 -16.41 9.16
N LEU A 159 11.32 -15.20 9.73
CA LEU A 159 12.23 -14.09 9.52
C LEU A 159 13.64 -14.41 10.04
N ALA A 160 13.77 -15.02 11.21
CA ALA A 160 15.07 -15.44 11.71
C ALA A 160 15.73 -16.50 10.82
N MET A 161 14.94 -17.41 10.22
CA MET A 161 15.44 -18.39 9.25
C MET A 161 15.99 -17.70 7.99
N ALA A 162 15.25 -16.73 7.45
CA ALA A 162 15.69 -15.91 6.32
C ALA A 162 17.00 -15.16 6.63
N LEU A 163 17.11 -14.58 7.83
CA LEU A 163 18.31 -13.86 8.27
C LEU A 163 19.53 -14.79 8.50
N GLU A 164 19.33 -16.08 8.73
CA GLU A 164 20.41 -17.07 8.85
C GLU A 164 20.87 -17.59 7.48
N ASP A 165 20.03 -17.53 6.45
CA ASP A 165 20.26 -18.13 5.15
C ASP A 165 21.39 -17.45 4.35
N GLN A 166 22.59 -18.03 4.43
CA GLN A 166 23.77 -17.54 3.70
C GLN A 166 23.78 -17.94 2.20
N SER A 167 22.75 -18.63 1.70
CA SER A 167 22.62 -19.00 0.29
C SER A 167 21.99 -17.91 -0.57
N ALA A 168 21.82 -16.71 -0.01
CA ALA A 168 21.11 -15.57 -0.57
C ALA A 168 21.73 -14.92 -1.82
N TYR A 169 22.56 -15.61 -2.60
CA TYR A 169 23.05 -15.10 -3.89
C TYR A 169 22.17 -15.51 -5.07
N GLU A 170 21.50 -16.67 -5.01
CA GLU A 170 20.61 -17.18 -6.07
C GLU A 170 19.12 -17.05 -5.69
N ARG A 171 18.84 -16.71 -4.44
CA ARG A 171 17.49 -16.67 -3.84
C ARG A 171 17.42 -15.49 -2.89
N ARG A 172 16.26 -14.87 -2.75
CA ARG A 172 16.08 -13.68 -1.89
C ARG A 172 14.81 -13.83 -1.07
N TRP A 173 14.89 -13.43 0.19
CA TRP A 173 13.74 -13.29 1.07
C TRP A 173 13.30 -11.84 1.04
N LEU A 174 12.01 -11.60 0.90
CA LEU A 174 11.39 -10.27 0.96
C LEU A 174 10.35 -10.27 2.09
N ILE A 175 10.09 -9.11 2.67
CA ILE A 175 8.99 -8.89 3.62
C ILE A 175 8.10 -7.75 3.12
N ASP A 176 6.78 -7.96 3.14
CA ASP A 176 5.83 -6.88 2.89
C ASP A 176 5.62 -6.07 4.19
N PRO A 177 6.02 -4.78 4.22
CA PRO A 177 5.93 -3.95 5.43
C PRO A 177 4.50 -3.64 5.86
N ARG A 178 3.49 -3.93 5.03
CA ARG A 178 2.07 -3.69 5.32
C ARG A 178 1.42 -4.92 5.98
N SER A 179 1.84 -6.11 5.57
CA SER A 179 1.26 -7.38 6.05
C SER A 179 2.11 -8.07 7.12
N GLY A 180 3.44 -7.92 7.06
CA GLY A 180 4.40 -8.72 7.83
C GLY A 180 4.74 -10.07 7.17
N GLU A 181 4.17 -10.35 6.00
CA GLU A 181 4.34 -11.60 5.27
C GLU A 181 5.73 -11.67 4.63
N LEU A 182 6.41 -12.81 4.84
CA LEU A 182 7.65 -13.12 4.13
C LEU A 182 7.34 -13.82 2.82
N THR A 183 8.11 -13.50 1.79
CA THR A 183 8.03 -14.19 0.51
C THR A 183 9.40 -14.52 -0.03
N PHE A 184 9.44 -15.63 -0.75
CA PHE A 184 10.65 -16.18 -1.31
C PHE A 184 10.71 -15.92 -2.81
N TRP A 185 11.74 -15.20 -3.25
CA TRP A 185 11.99 -14.92 -4.66
C TRP A 185 13.14 -15.77 -5.20
N THR A 186 12.98 -16.23 -6.44
CA THR A 186 14.01 -16.93 -7.21
C THR A 186 14.09 -16.37 -8.64
N GLU A 187 15.27 -16.42 -9.25
CA GLU A 187 15.47 -15.94 -10.63
C GLU A 187 14.60 -16.70 -11.64
N ASP A 188 14.49 -18.02 -11.49
CA ASP A 188 13.76 -18.89 -12.43
C ASP A 188 12.23 -18.88 -12.23
N GLY A 189 11.73 -18.46 -11.07
CA GLY A 189 10.32 -18.60 -10.68
C GLY A 189 9.67 -17.35 -10.14
N GLY A 190 10.39 -16.23 -10.01
CA GLY A 190 9.88 -15.01 -9.39
C GLY A 190 9.44 -15.23 -7.93
N ILE A 191 8.46 -14.44 -7.49
CA ILE A 191 7.84 -14.50 -6.15
C ILE A 191 6.85 -15.67 -6.03
N ASP A 192 6.15 -16.01 -7.11
CA ASP A 192 5.09 -17.03 -7.11
C ASP A 192 5.59 -18.45 -7.44
N GLY A 193 6.90 -18.58 -7.71
CA GLY A 193 7.57 -19.82 -8.08
C GLY A 193 7.26 -20.34 -9.49
N ASN A 194 6.47 -19.60 -10.28
CA ASN A 194 5.99 -20.03 -11.59
C ASN A 194 6.25 -19.01 -12.71
N ASN A 195 6.33 -17.72 -12.36
CA ASN A 195 6.45 -16.63 -13.31
C ASN A 195 7.73 -15.83 -13.01
N PRO A 196 8.77 -15.95 -13.86
CA PRO A 196 9.99 -15.16 -13.73
C PRO A 196 9.66 -13.66 -13.80
N VAL A 197 10.05 -12.92 -12.77
CA VAL A 197 9.95 -11.46 -12.69
C VAL A 197 11.23 -10.95 -12.05
N ASP A 198 11.84 -9.93 -12.68
CA ASP A 198 13.06 -9.31 -12.17
C ASP A 198 12.78 -8.58 -10.83
N LEU A 199 13.74 -8.58 -9.91
CA LEU A 199 13.59 -7.93 -8.59
C LEU A 199 13.18 -6.45 -8.70
N ASP A 200 13.67 -5.74 -9.71
CA ASP A 200 13.40 -4.32 -9.94
C ASP A 200 11.97 -4.06 -10.47
N GLU A 201 11.26 -5.09 -10.91
CA GLU A 201 9.86 -5.01 -11.36
C GLU A 201 8.85 -5.38 -10.25
N LEU A 202 9.33 -5.79 -9.08
CA LEU A 202 8.49 -6.10 -7.93
C LEU A 202 7.88 -4.83 -7.32
N ASP A 203 6.89 -5.03 -6.43
CA ASP A 203 6.34 -3.94 -5.63
C ASP A 203 7.50 -3.23 -4.89
N PRO A 204 7.74 -1.93 -5.16
CA PRO A 204 8.88 -1.20 -4.61
C PRO A 204 8.82 -1.03 -3.09
N ASP A 205 7.67 -1.31 -2.48
CA ASP A 205 7.52 -1.28 -1.02
C ASP A 205 8.04 -2.57 -0.35
N LEU A 206 8.30 -3.66 -1.10
CA LEU A 206 8.86 -4.88 -0.52
C LEU A 206 10.29 -4.66 -0.03
N VAL A 207 10.58 -5.08 1.19
CA VAL A 207 11.91 -4.93 1.80
C VAL A 207 12.69 -6.22 1.65
N LEU A 208 13.90 -6.12 1.11
CA LEU A 208 14.81 -7.26 0.99
C LEU A 208 15.38 -7.64 2.37
N VAL A 209 15.22 -8.90 2.75
CA VAL A 209 15.77 -9.46 3.99
C VAL A 209 17.22 -9.88 3.77
N GLU A 210 18.14 -8.95 4.02
CA GLU A 210 19.58 -9.20 3.93
C GLU A 210 20.06 -10.12 5.07
N PRO A 211 20.74 -11.25 4.78
CA PRO A 211 21.21 -12.16 5.81
C PRO A 211 22.15 -11.49 6.81
N LEU A 212 21.98 -11.81 8.09
CA LEU A 212 22.89 -11.34 9.12
C LEU A 212 24.27 -11.99 8.94
N PRO A 213 25.36 -11.23 9.18
CA PRO A 213 26.71 -11.79 9.13
C PRO A 213 26.85 -13.00 10.07
N SER A 214 27.47 -14.08 9.60
CA SER A 214 27.62 -15.34 10.36
C SER A 214 28.24 -15.19 11.76
N ARG A 215 28.96 -14.09 12.02
CA ARG A 215 29.52 -13.74 13.33
C ARG A 215 28.45 -13.48 14.40
N VAL A 216 27.24 -13.05 14.01
CA VAL A 216 26.11 -12.83 14.92
C VAL A 216 25.68 -14.17 15.51
N TRP A 217 25.36 -15.13 14.65
CA TRP A 217 24.99 -16.50 15.02
C TRP A 217 26.11 -17.26 15.75
N PHE A 218 27.37 -17.01 15.38
CA PHE A 218 28.52 -17.58 16.08
C PHE A 218 28.64 -17.06 17.51
N ARG A 219 28.31 -15.78 17.75
CA ARG A 219 28.35 -15.18 19.09
C ARG A 219 27.36 -15.88 20.02
N ASP A 220 26.17 -16.23 19.54
CA ASP A 220 25.18 -16.94 20.35
C ASP A 220 25.68 -18.31 20.80
N MET A 221 26.39 -19.03 19.94
CA MET A 221 27.01 -20.30 20.30
C MET A 221 28.13 -20.12 21.34
N ALA A 222 28.93 -19.06 21.21
CA ALA A 222 30.01 -18.75 22.13
C ALA A 222 29.48 -18.33 23.51
N ASP A 223 28.45 -17.49 23.53
CA ASP A 223 27.79 -17.04 24.75
C ASP A 223 27.14 -18.23 25.48
N PHE A 224 26.41 -19.09 24.75
CA PHE A 224 25.86 -20.33 25.33
C PHE A 224 26.95 -21.19 25.96
N ALA A 225 28.06 -21.44 25.25
CA ALA A 225 29.17 -22.22 25.78
C ALA A 225 29.78 -21.59 27.05
N GLY A 226 29.82 -20.26 27.14
CA GLY A 226 30.32 -19.53 28.30
C GLY A 226 29.35 -19.48 29.49
N LEU A 227 28.05 -19.69 29.25
CA LEU A 227 27.01 -19.69 30.28
C LEU A 227 26.81 -21.08 30.94
N VAL A 228 27.28 -22.16 30.32
CA VAL A 228 27.20 -23.51 30.90
C VAL A 228 28.05 -23.59 32.18
N SER A 229 27.43 -23.99 33.30
CA SER A 229 28.10 -24.01 34.61
C SER A 229 29.14 -25.12 34.74
N ASP A 230 28.96 -26.26 34.06
CA ASP A 230 29.96 -27.33 34.05
C ASP A 230 31.17 -26.91 33.21
N GLU A 231 32.25 -26.52 33.89
CA GLU A 231 33.51 -26.06 33.28
C GLU A 231 34.08 -27.02 32.24
N ARG A 232 33.88 -28.34 32.39
CA ARG A 232 34.39 -29.33 31.43
C ARG A 232 33.57 -29.34 30.16
N VAL A 233 32.25 -29.18 30.29
CA VAL A 233 31.33 -29.08 29.15
C VAL A 233 31.53 -27.76 28.43
N ALA A 234 31.56 -26.64 29.18
CA ALA A 234 31.86 -25.32 28.65
C ALA A 234 33.16 -25.31 27.84
N ALA A 235 34.27 -25.81 28.40
CA ALA A 235 35.56 -25.87 27.72
C ALA A 235 35.56 -26.74 26.44
N ARG A 236 34.72 -27.79 26.40
CA ARG A 236 34.55 -28.63 25.19
C ARG A 236 33.77 -27.90 24.11
N LEU A 237 32.65 -27.27 24.48
CA LEU A 237 31.83 -26.49 23.56
C LEU A 237 32.61 -25.30 22.99
N THR A 238 33.35 -24.56 23.82
CA THR A 238 34.23 -23.48 23.35
C THR A 238 35.29 -23.99 22.37
N ARG A 239 35.97 -25.10 22.68
CA ARG A 239 36.95 -25.69 21.76
C ARG A 239 36.34 -26.15 20.44
N ALA A 240 35.07 -26.60 20.43
CA ALA A 240 34.39 -26.98 19.21
C ALA A 240 34.20 -25.80 18.24
N LEU A 241 34.17 -24.57 18.77
CA LEU A 241 34.05 -23.33 18.00
C LEU A 241 35.35 -22.88 17.32
N ASP A 242 36.50 -23.48 17.65
CA ASP A 242 37.79 -23.06 17.10
C ASP A 242 37.97 -23.49 15.63
N GLY A 243 38.12 -22.52 14.73
CA GLY A 243 38.48 -22.74 13.33
C GLY A 243 37.34 -23.18 12.40
N LYS A 244 37.68 -23.51 11.14
CA LYS A 244 36.70 -23.74 10.06
C LYS A 244 35.68 -24.84 10.40
N GLY A 245 34.38 -24.56 10.26
CA GLY A 245 33.32 -25.53 10.52
C GLY A 245 32.81 -25.57 11.97
N ALA A 246 33.02 -24.49 12.72
CA ALA A 246 32.56 -24.28 14.09
C ALA A 246 31.09 -24.67 14.31
N PHE A 247 30.18 -24.14 13.49
CA PHE A 247 28.74 -24.44 13.52
C PHE A 247 28.42 -25.93 13.51
N ARG A 248 29.07 -26.69 12.62
CA ARG A 248 28.86 -28.14 12.53
C ARG A 248 29.44 -28.86 13.74
N ARG A 249 30.66 -28.50 14.16
CA ARG A 249 31.34 -29.19 15.27
C ARG A 249 30.64 -28.98 16.60
N PHE A 250 30.24 -27.75 16.91
CA PHE A 250 29.49 -27.45 18.13
C PHE A 250 28.17 -28.24 18.18
N ARG A 251 27.40 -28.26 17.07
CA ARG A 251 26.20 -29.09 16.98
C ARG A 251 26.51 -30.57 17.16
N ASN A 252 27.58 -31.09 16.55
CA ASN A 252 27.99 -32.48 16.73
C ASN A 252 28.37 -32.79 18.20
N GLU A 253 29.07 -31.89 18.88
CA GLU A 253 29.43 -32.06 20.29
C GLU A 253 28.17 -32.12 21.17
N LEU A 254 27.22 -31.20 20.98
CA LEU A 254 25.91 -31.25 21.67
C LEU A 254 25.18 -32.56 21.42
N HIS A 255 25.00 -32.95 20.16
CA HIS A 255 24.20 -34.14 19.82
C HIS A 255 24.84 -35.45 20.26
N GLN A 256 26.16 -35.56 20.20
CA GLN A 256 26.86 -36.82 20.49
C GLN A 256 27.26 -36.96 21.95
N ARG A 257 27.52 -35.85 22.65
CA ARG A 257 28.12 -35.87 23.99
C ARG A 257 27.24 -35.26 25.07
N HIS A 258 26.34 -34.34 24.71
CA HIS A 258 25.51 -33.57 25.66
C HIS A 258 24.05 -33.48 25.18
N PRO A 259 23.37 -34.62 24.96
CA PRO A 259 21.99 -34.61 24.46
C PRO A 259 21.00 -33.94 25.42
N ASP A 260 21.33 -33.92 26.72
CA ASP A 260 20.62 -33.19 27.77
C ASP A 260 20.61 -31.67 27.56
N LEU A 261 21.63 -31.12 26.90
CA LEU A 261 21.72 -29.69 26.60
C LEU A 261 21.03 -29.28 25.29
N ILE A 262 20.58 -30.22 24.45
CA ILE A 262 19.95 -29.89 23.15
C ILE A 262 18.70 -29.02 23.35
N GLY A 263 17.83 -29.39 24.31
CA GLY A 263 16.61 -28.64 24.60
C GLY A 263 16.91 -27.22 25.06
N VAL A 264 17.89 -27.07 25.97
CA VAL A 264 18.34 -25.77 26.48
C VAL A 264 18.96 -24.92 25.38
N TRP A 265 19.83 -25.50 24.56
CA TRP A 265 20.43 -24.84 23.40
C TRP A 265 19.37 -24.35 22.41
N ASN A 266 18.38 -25.18 22.09
CA ASN A 266 17.31 -24.79 21.17
C ASN A 266 16.47 -23.65 21.74
N ALA A 267 16.10 -23.71 23.03
CA ALA A 267 15.37 -22.63 23.68
C ALA A 267 16.17 -21.31 23.67
N PHE A 268 17.45 -21.38 24.02
CA PHE A 268 18.36 -20.23 24.00
C PHE A 268 18.52 -19.64 22.59
N ARG A 269 18.78 -20.49 21.60
CA ARG A 269 18.91 -20.10 20.20
C ARG A 269 17.63 -19.46 19.68
N ASN A 270 16.46 -20.04 19.95
CA ASN A 270 15.20 -19.54 19.41
C ASN A 270 14.85 -18.14 19.96
N VAL A 271 15.05 -17.91 21.26
CA VAL A 271 14.86 -16.57 21.86
C VAL A 271 15.78 -15.53 21.22
N ARG A 272 17.07 -15.86 21.06
CA ARG A 272 18.03 -14.93 20.45
C ARG A 272 17.78 -14.71 18.97
N ALA A 273 17.41 -15.75 18.23
CA ALA A 273 17.04 -15.67 16.83
C ALA A 273 15.84 -14.74 16.61
N ALA A 274 14.79 -14.86 17.42
CA ALA A 274 13.66 -13.95 17.38
C ALA A 274 14.05 -12.51 17.75
N ARG A 275 14.96 -12.32 18.71
CA ARG A 275 15.50 -10.98 19.05
C ARG A 275 16.29 -10.36 17.90
N HIS A 276 17.13 -11.15 17.20
CA HIS A 276 17.83 -10.67 16.01
C HIS A 276 16.85 -10.27 14.90
N ALA A 277 15.76 -11.00 14.72
CA ALA A 277 14.69 -10.64 13.80
C ALA A 277 14.01 -9.32 14.19
N VAL A 278 13.70 -9.12 15.46
CA VAL A 278 13.14 -7.86 15.99
C VAL A 278 14.11 -6.69 15.83
N ASP A 279 15.39 -6.89 16.13
CA ASP A 279 16.41 -5.85 15.95
C ASP A 279 16.58 -5.51 14.46
N TRP A 280 16.50 -6.50 13.55
CA TRP A 280 16.50 -6.25 12.10
C TRP A 280 15.26 -5.45 11.65
N LEU A 281 14.06 -5.78 12.15
CA LEU A 281 12.84 -5.01 11.86
C LEU A 281 12.98 -3.56 12.35
N LEU A 282 13.63 -3.34 13.49
CA LEU A 282 13.87 -2.00 14.03
C LEU A 282 14.87 -1.22 13.18
N ASP A 283 15.99 -1.85 12.80
CA ASP A 283 17.05 -1.26 11.99
C ASP A 283 16.56 -0.87 10.57
N ASN A 284 15.56 -1.61 10.05
CA ASN A 284 14.89 -1.30 8.77
C ASN A 284 13.66 -0.39 8.94
N GLU A 285 13.50 0.22 10.12
CA GLU A 285 12.39 1.13 10.45
C GLU A 285 10.98 0.52 10.28
N LEU A 286 10.86 -0.81 10.31
CA LEU A 286 9.59 -1.52 10.16
C LEU A 286 8.80 -1.56 11.46
N ILE A 287 9.47 -1.54 12.62
CA ILE A 287 8.86 -1.38 13.95
C ILE A 287 9.41 -0.16 14.68
N ASP A 288 8.87 0.16 15.87
CA ASP A 288 9.41 1.21 16.75
C ASP A 288 10.23 0.63 17.91
N GLU A 289 11.02 1.50 18.53
CA GLU A 289 11.90 1.16 19.67
C GLU A 289 11.11 0.65 20.89
N GLU A 290 9.88 1.13 21.08
CA GLU A 290 9.03 0.71 22.20
C GLU A 290 8.62 -0.76 22.07
N ARG A 291 8.18 -1.18 20.88
CA ARG A 291 7.87 -2.58 20.55
C ARG A 291 9.11 -3.46 20.70
N ALA A 292 10.25 -3.05 20.13
CA ALA A 292 11.48 -3.81 20.23
C ALA A 292 11.95 -3.98 21.69
N THR A 293 11.90 -2.89 22.48
CA THR A 293 12.29 -2.92 23.90
C THR A 293 11.37 -3.80 24.74
N ARG A 294 10.05 -3.71 24.51
CA ARG A 294 9.06 -4.56 25.17
C ARG A 294 9.29 -6.04 24.84
N PHE A 295 9.47 -6.38 23.58
CA PHE A 295 9.74 -7.76 23.16
C PHE A 295 10.98 -8.33 23.84
N ARG A 296 12.10 -7.58 23.87
CA ARG A 296 13.34 -7.99 24.55
C ARG A 296 13.15 -8.17 26.06
N THR A 297 12.28 -7.38 26.68
CA THR A 297 11.98 -7.48 28.12
C THR A 297 11.14 -8.73 28.43
N GLU A 298 10.20 -9.06 27.56
CA GLU A 298 9.32 -10.24 27.69
C GLU A 298 10.03 -11.55 27.32
N HIS A 299 11.09 -11.49 26.50
CA HIS A 299 11.87 -12.64 26.02
C HIS A 299 13.35 -12.53 26.44
N PRO A 300 13.66 -12.62 27.75
CA PRO A 300 15.04 -12.64 28.22
C PRO A 300 15.76 -13.92 27.81
N ASP A 301 17.10 -13.92 27.84
CA ASP A 301 17.88 -15.15 27.64
C ASP A 301 17.44 -16.22 28.66
N PRO A 302 17.12 -17.45 28.23
CA PRO A 302 16.79 -18.54 29.14
C PRO A 302 17.96 -18.91 30.05
N ASP A 303 17.65 -19.45 31.24
CA ASP A 303 18.67 -20.01 32.13
C ASP A 303 19.42 -21.16 31.46
N VAL A 304 20.76 -21.08 31.47
CA VAL A 304 21.65 -22.14 30.99
C VAL A 304 22.25 -22.83 32.22
N PRO A 305 22.16 -24.17 32.33
CA PRO A 305 22.51 -24.92 33.53
C PRO A 305 24.01 -25.03 33.79
#